data_AF-V2XRB5-F1
#
_entry.id   AF-V2XRB5-F1
#
_cell.length_a   1.000
_cell.length_b   1.000
_cell.length_c   1.000
_cell.angle_alpha   90.00
_cell.angle_beta   90.00
_cell.angle_gamma   90.00
#
_symmetry.space_group_name_H-M   'P 1'
#
loop_
_entity.id
_entity.type
_entity.pdbx_description
1 polymer ?
#
loop_
_entity_poly.entity_id
_entity_poly.type
_entity_poly.pdbx_seq_one_letter_code
_entity_poly.pdbx_strand_id
1 'polypeptide(L)'
;MVTTDPELLPPILAPFTPLYALIQTKFSSVHPYSLFSDLSSLQQSLRLSQFPHLTQIEQNFSGLISLSILLVTLALAILRWLFGPRHTKAERAPQVLRCSNLTSFLVPTKSRITGTSILTLHPHWIALDVTTFLKCIICNILELRDPSHLQLLFQNRLYAGKLSVSLLFGIRWRIRIFHWCMMSYADMRQRSIVLPSELYAPDTLHLLPPIISPSLRNTLCLDFIPQSEVESILRNFLHSLPLGTQATIEFTARDPHIPFMSDSFLTCALPFMLRYQQRTSAPLFVSLTRVIDTITDFKMKILSVTNESDEYAQELYTRERDMLIDRALRTRFIQQHGETVWREHRLMVVWEAGLHATGLLNRWVVVFRK
;
A
#
# COMPACT_ATOMS: atom_id res chain seq x y z
N MET A 1 8.61 27.02 -55.19
CA MET A 1 9.99 27.38 -54.79
C MET A 1 10.04 27.38 -53.26
N VAL A 2 11.10 26.77 -52.74
CA VAL A 2 11.49 26.65 -51.32
C VAL A 2 10.74 25.60 -50.50
N THR A 3 11.29 24.39 -50.61
CA THR A 3 11.40 23.33 -49.61
C THR A 3 11.97 23.85 -48.28
N THR A 4 11.46 23.34 -47.16
CA THR A 4 12.15 23.32 -45.87
C THR A 4 12.04 21.92 -45.26
N ASP A 5 13.22 21.35 -45.01
CA ASP A 5 13.50 19.99 -44.55
C ASP A 5 12.92 19.60 -43.18
N PRO A 6 12.77 18.28 -42.92
CA PRO A 6 12.54 17.74 -41.60
C PRO A 6 13.87 17.33 -40.94
N GLU A 7 14.34 18.09 -39.96
CA GLU A 7 15.48 17.75 -39.09
C GLU A 7 15.23 18.44 -37.72
N LEU A 8 15.43 17.88 -36.52
CA LEU A 8 16.21 16.76 -36.02
C LEU A 8 15.56 16.22 -34.71
N LEU A 9 15.25 14.93 -34.65
CA LEU A 9 15.26 14.19 -33.37
C LEU A 9 16.72 13.84 -33.06
N PRO A 10 17.23 14.01 -31.82
CA PRO A 10 18.61 13.68 -31.52
C PRO A 10 18.87 12.17 -31.73
N PRO A 11 20.05 11.78 -32.23
CA PRO A 11 20.39 10.40 -32.61
C PRO A 11 20.52 9.42 -31.41
N ILE A 12 20.09 9.83 -30.22
CA ILE A 12 20.19 9.06 -28.96
C ILE A 12 18.89 8.29 -28.67
N LEU A 13 17.79 8.57 -29.40
CA LEU A 13 16.47 7.96 -29.16
C LEU A 13 16.15 6.77 -30.07
N ALA A 14 16.93 6.51 -31.12
CA ALA A 14 16.69 5.41 -32.06
C ALA A 14 16.76 3.98 -31.46
N PRO A 15 17.63 3.66 -30.47
CA PRO A 15 17.68 2.31 -29.92
C PRO A 15 16.66 2.05 -28.78
N PHE A 16 15.92 3.05 -28.31
CA PHE A 16 15.05 2.94 -27.12
C PHE A 16 13.54 2.99 -27.40
N THR A 17 13.12 3.36 -28.62
CA THR A 17 11.75 3.20 -29.10
C THR A 17 11.22 1.76 -28.99
N PRO A 18 11.99 0.71 -29.33
CA PRO A 18 11.49 -0.67 -29.16
C PRO A 18 11.41 -1.07 -27.69
N LEU A 19 12.26 -0.53 -26.81
CA LEU A 19 12.29 -0.88 -25.37
C LEU A 19 11.18 -0.16 -24.58
N TYR A 20 10.87 1.08 -24.96
CA TYR A 20 9.70 1.82 -24.48
C TYR A 20 8.39 1.15 -24.93
N ALA A 21 8.30 0.75 -26.20
CA ALA A 21 7.18 -0.04 -26.71
C ALA A 21 7.09 -1.42 -26.04
N LEU A 22 8.21 -2.08 -25.73
CA LEU A 22 8.25 -3.37 -25.02
C LEU A 22 7.80 -3.26 -23.56
N ILE A 23 8.17 -2.19 -22.85
CA ILE A 23 7.72 -1.93 -21.48
C ILE A 23 6.24 -1.56 -21.48
N GLN A 24 5.78 -0.68 -22.38
CA GLN A 24 4.36 -0.33 -22.45
C GLN A 24 3.48 -1.52 -22.86
N THR A 25 3.90 -2.33 -23.83
CA THR A 25 3.14 -3.52 -24.24
C THR A 25 3.22 -4.64 -23.20
N LYS A 26 4.38 -4.90 -22.56
CA LYS A 26 4.45 -5.90 -21.49
C LYS A 26 3.72 -5.50 -20.21
N PHE A 27 3.70 -4.23 -19.82
CA PHE A 27 2.98 -3.79 -18.61
C PHE A 27 1.50 -3.49 -18.85
N SER A 28 1.06 -3.30 -20.10
CA SER A 28 -0.37 -3.16 -20.43
C SER A 28 -1.05 -4.49 -20.75
N SER A 29 -0.31 -5.52 -21.19
CA SER A 29 -0.92 -6.81 -21.60
C SER A 29 -0.35 -8.06 -20.93
N VAL A 30 0.64 -7.97 -20.03
CA VAL A 30 1.19 -9.15 -19.34
C VAL A 30 1.05 -9.00 -17.83
N HIS A 31 0.35 -9.95 -17.22
CA HIS A 31 0.24 -10.09 -15.78
C HIS A 31 1.65 -10.09 -15.14
N PRO A 32 1.83 -9.46 -13.97
CA PRO A 32 3.13 -9.41 -13.28
C PRO A 32 3.73 -10.79 -12.97
N TYR A 33 2.98 -11.88 -13.14
CA TYR A 33 3.36 -13.26 -12.86
C TYR A 33 4.45 -13.82 -13.78
N SER A 34 4.51 -13.41 -15.05
CA SER A 34 5.46 -14.01 -15.99
C SER A 34 6.91 -13.55 -15.82
N LEU A 35 7.13 -12.40 -15.16
CA LEU A 35 8.48 -11.90 -14.87
C LEU A 35 9.11 -12.59 -13.65
N PHE A 36 8.28 -13.12 -12.73
CA PHE A 36 8.76 -13.71 -11.47
C PHE A 36 8.88 -15.24 -11.53
N SER A 37 8.13 -15.94 -12.39
CA SER A 37 8.32 -17.38 -12.64
C SER A 37 9.70 -17.68 -13.24
N ASP A 38 10.21 -16.79 -14.09
CA ASP A 38 11.53 -16.93 -14.73
C ASP A 38 12.71 -16.72 -13.77
N LEU A 39 12.52 -15.95 -12.70
CA LEU A 39 13.55 -15.74 -11.68
C LEU A 39 13.66 -16.95 -10.73
N SER A 40 12.54 -17.60 -10.41
CA SER A 40 12.55 -18.84 -9.61
C SER A 40 13.10 -20.05 -10.36
N SER A 41 12.90 -20.14 -11.68
CA SER A 41 13.47 -21.22 -12.51
C SER A 41 14.98 -21.07 -12.69
N LEU A 42 15.50 -19.83 -12.75
CA LEU A 42 16.93 -19.53 -12.75
C LEU A 42 17.64 -19.86 -11.43
N GLN A 43 16.92 -19.83 -10.30
CA GLN A 43 17.49 -20.17 -8.99
C GLN A 43 17.57 -21.68 -8.74
N GLN A 44 16.69 -22.47 -9.35
CA GLN A 44 16.69 -23.93 -9.20
C GLN A 44 17.78 -24.64 -10.02
N SER A 45 18.29 -24.02 -11.08
CA SER A 45 19.38 -24.58 -11.90
C SER A 45 20.79 -24.42 -11.29
N LEU A 46 20.94 -23.65 -10.21
CA LEU A 46 22.22 -23.37 -9.55
C LEU A 46 22.45 -24.16 -8.25
N ARG A 47 22.06 -25.45 -8.21
CA ARG A 47 22.57 -26.38 -7.20
C ARG A 47 23.97 -26.85 -7.59
N LEU A 48 24.96 -26.05 -7.21
CA LEU A 48 26.38 -26.40 -7.29
C LEU A 48 26.73 -27.46 -6.23
N SER A 49 26.79 -28.71 -6.65
CA SER A 49 27.64 -29.72 -6.01
C SER A 49 28.64 -30.21 -7.04
N GLN A 50 29.93 -30.14 -6.70
CA GLN A 50 31.10 -30.60 -7.43
C GLN A 50 31.67 -29.63 -8.46
N PHE A 51 32.58 -28.72 -8.08
CA PHE A 51 33.71 -28.32 -8.95
C PHE A 51 34.89 -27.78 -8.11
N PRO A 52 36.09 -28.37 -8.21
CA PRO A 52 37.30 -27.94 -7.50
C PRO A 52 38.10 -26.93 -8.33
N HIS A 53 37.55 -25.74 -8.59
CA HIS A 53 38.32 -24.65 -9.24
C HIS A 53 37.89 -23.29 -8.67
N LEU A 54 38.37 -22.98 -7.46
CA LEU A 54 37.97 -21.80 -6.68
C LEU A 54 38.69 -20.49 -7.06
N THR A 55 39.70 -20.50 -7.93
CA THR A 55 40.43 -19.27 -8.29
C THR A 55 39.85 -18.52 -9.49
N GLN A 56 39.07 -19.19 -10.35
CA GLN A 56 38.44 -18.57 -11.53
C GLN A 56 37.02 -18.05 -11.23
N ILE A 57 36.44 -18.50 -10.12
CA ILE A 57 35.10 -18.09 -9.65
C ILE A 57 35.15 -16.72 -8.96
N GLU A 58 36.22 -16.36 -8.25
CA GLU A 58 36.32 -15.05 -7.57
C GLU A 58 36.34 -13.86 -8.56
N GLN A 59 36.99 -14.01 -9.72
CA GLN A 59 36.98 -12.98 -10.77
C GLN A 59 35.60 -12.83 -11.42
N ASN A 60 34.88 -13.93 -11.62
CA ASN A 60 33.52 -13.90 -12.15
C ASN A 60 32.49 -13.40 -11.11
N PHE A 61 32.71 -13.66 -9.82
CA PHE A 61 31.86 -13.14 -8.74
C PHE A 61 32.01 -11.63 -8.57
N SER A 62 33.23 -11.07 -8.69
CA SER A 62 33.40 -9.60 -8.65
C SER A 62 32.75 -8.92 -9.86
N GLY A 63 32.79 -9.57 -11.03
CA GLY A 63 32.04 -9.18 -12.24
C GLY A 63 30.52 -9.24 -12.06
N LEU A 64 29.99 -10.29 -11.43
CA LEU A 64 28.55 -10.43 -11.17
C LEU A 64 28.05 -9.47 -10.09
N ILE A 65 28.86 -9.23 -9.05
CA ILE A 65 28.54 -8.24 -8.01
C ILE A 65 28.55 -6.84 -8.62
N SER A 66 29.57 -6.47 -9.40
CA SER A 66 29.62 -5.18 -10.07
C SER A 66 28.50 -5.00 -11.10
N LEU A 67 28.12 -6.05 -11.84
CA LEU A 67 27.00 -6.05 -12.77
C LEU A 67 25.65 -5.95 -12.05
N SER A 68 25.50 -6.59 -10.89
CA SER A 68 24.31 -6.45 -10.04
C SER A 68 24.19 -5.05 -9.44
N ILE A 69 25.30 -4.45 -9.00
CA ILE A 69 25.35 -3.06 -8.53
C ILE A 69 25.04 -2.11 -9.68
N LEU A 70 25.57 -2.36 -10.88
CA LEU A 70 25.28 -1.58 -12.08
C LEU A 70 23.79 -1.68 -12.46
N LEU A 71 23.21 -2.88 -12.43
CA LEU A 71 21.79 -3.09 -12.73
C LEU A 71 20.89 -2.47 -11.67
N VAL A 72 21.25 -2.54 -10.39
CA VAL A 72 20.51 -1.90 -9.29
C VAL A 72 20.63 -0.38 -9.40
N THR A 73 21.82 0.17 -9.67
CA THR A 73 22.01 1.62 -9.85
C THR A 73 21.31 2.12 -11.12
N LEU A 74 21.32 1.36 -12.20
CA LEU A 74 20.59 1.67 -13.43
C LEU A 74 19.07 1.58 -13.20
N ALA A 75 18.59 0.56 -12.49
CA ALA A 75 17.19 0.44 -12.12
C ALA A 75 16.76 1.59 -11.19
N LEU A 76 17.60 2.00 -10.23
CA LEU A 76 17.36 3.16 -9.38
C LEU A 76 17.41 4.48 -10.15
N ALA A 77 18.28 4.60 -11.15
CA ALA A 77 18.36 5.77 -12.04
C ALA A 77 17.12 5.84 -12.95
N ILE A 78 16.68 4.71 -13.50
CA ILE A 78 15.46 4.60 -14.30
C ILE A 78 14.23 4.84 -13.43
N LEU A 79 14.16 4.32 -12.21
CA LEU A 79 13.10 4.62 -11.25
C LEU A 79 13.11 6.10 -10.87
N ARG A 80 14.28 6.69 -10.66
CA ARG A 80 14.43 8.14 -10.40
C ARG A 80 14.10 9.00 -11.63
N TRP A 81 14.20 8.47 -12.84
CA TRP A 81 13.84 9.17 -14.06
C TRP A 81 12.35 9.03 -14.41
N LEU A 82 11.78 7.83 -14.26
CA LEU A 82 10.36 7.52 -14.48
C LEU A 82 9.46 8.10 -13.38
N PHE A 83 9.90 8.05 -12.12
CA PHE A 83 9.17 8.53 -10.94
C PHE A 83 9.83 9.76 -10.30
N GLY A 84 10.85 10.31 -10.95
CA GLY A 84 11.44 11.59 -10.57
C GLY A 84 10.38 12.68 -10.69
N PRO A 85 10.33 13.63 -9.75
CA PRO A 85 9.41 14.74 -9.88
C PRO A 85 9.75 15.48 -11.17
N ARG A 86 8.79 15.53 -12.10
CA ARG A 86 8.74 16.57 -13.14
C ARG A 86 8.48 17.89 -12.42
N HIS A 87 9.48 18.38 -11.69
CA HIS A 87 9.46 19.72 -11.12
C HIS A 87 9.55 20.69 -12.30
N THR A 88 8.40 21.12 -12.83
CA THR A 88 8.27 22.51 -13.23
C THR A 88 8.73 23.31 -12.01
N LYS A 89 9.80 24.10 -12.15
CA LYS A 89 10.33 24.97 -11.10
C LYS A 89 9.18 25.79 -10.52
N ALA A 90 8.59 25.33 -9.43
CA ALA A 90 7.70 26.15 -8.61
C ALA A 90 8.64 27.07 -7.83
N GLU A 91 8.56 28.37 -8.13
CA GLU A 91 9.23 29.39 -7.34
C GLU A 91 8.87 29.18 -5.87
N ARG A 92 9.89 28.88 -5.05
CA ARG A 92 9.76 28.89 -3.60
C ARG A 92 9.66 30.33 -3.14
N ALA A 93 8.47 30.92 -3.24
CA ALA A 93 8.17 32.13 -2.48
C ALA A 93 8.05 31.73 -0.99
N PRO A 94 8.79 32.37 -0.06
CA PRO A 94 8.57 32.19 1.36
C PRO A 94 7.34 33.02 1.74
N GLN A 95 6.15 32.53 1.40
CA GLN A 95 4.91 33.12 1.89
C GLN A 95 4.39 32.25 3.02
N VAL A 96 4.39 32.84 4.22
CA VAL A 96 3.62 32.39 5.37
C VAL A 96 2.15 32.44 4.96
N LEU A 97 1.66 31.37 4.33
CA LEU A 97 0.24 31.24 4.04
C LEU A 97 -0.48 31.15 5.38
N ARG A 98 -1.26 32.18 5.69
CA ARG A 98 -2.25 32.10 6.77
C ARG A 98 -3.19 30.94 6.44
N CYS A 99 -3.13 29.89 7.26
CA CYS A 99 -3.97 28.69 7.20
C CYS A 99 -5.48 28.97 7.36
N SER A 100 -5.97 30.21 7.23
CA SER A 100 -7.37 30.57 7.49
C SER A 100 -8.35 29.75 6.65
N ASN A 101 -8.01 29.49 5.37
CA ASN A 101 -8.89 28.72 4.47
C ASN A 101 -8.81 27.20 4.68
N LEU A 102 -7.77 26.73 5.38
CA LEU A 102 -7.61 25.32 5.75
C LEU A 102 -8.24 25.00 7.11
N THR A 103 -8.64 26.02 7.89
CA THR A 103 -9.36 25.81 9.16
C THR A 103 -10.71 25.12 8.99
N SER A 104 -11.24 25.07 7.77
CA SER A 104 -12.44 24.30 7.45
C SER A 104 -12.23 22.79 7.65
N PHE A 105 -11.02 22.28 7.40
CA PHE A 105 -10.71 20.84 7.50
C PHE A 105 -9.63 20.48 8.53
N LEU A 106 -8.69 21.39 8.84
CA LEU A 106 -7.64 21.19 9.85
C LEU A 106 -7.76 22.21 10.97
N VAL A 107 -7.82 21.73 12.20
CA VAL A 107 -7.85 22.57 13.39
C VAL A 107 -6.46 22.59 14.03
N PRO A 108 -5.84 23.76 14.24
CA PRO A 108 -4.62 23.85 15.05
C PRO A 108 -4.95 23.55 16.51
N THR A 109 -4.27 22.57 17.10
CA THR A 109 -4.43 22.26 18.53
C THR A 109 -3.49 23.04 19.43
N LYS A 110 -2.40 23.58 18.86
CA LYS A 110 -1.46 24.46 19.55
C LYS A 110 -1.53 25.86 18.95
N SER A 111 -1.49 26.88 19.80
CA SER A 111 -1.64 28.30 19.45
C SER A 111 -0.55 28.87 18.54
N ARG A 112 0.51 28.11 18.23
CA ARG A 112 1.59 28.50 17.32
C ARG A 112 1.93 27.37 16.35
N ILE A 113 1.45 27.45 15.11
CA ILE A 113 2.09 26.77 13.97
C ILE A 113 3.28 27.64 13.56
N THR A 114 4.42 27.49 14.24
CA THR A 114 5.65 28.17 13.82
C THR A 114 6.35 27.37 12.72
N GLY A 115 6.34 27.89 11.50
CA GLY A 115 7.39 27.67 10.52
C GLY A 115 7.44 26.32 9.78
N THR A 116 6.48 25.41 9.94
CA THR A 116 6.42 24.20 9.12
C THR A 116 5.61 24.45 7.86
N SER A 117 6.28 24.52 6.71
CA SER A 117 5.65 24.55 5.38
C SER A 117 5.01 23.19 5.08
N ILE A 118 3.86 22.90 5.69
CA ILE A 118 3.04 21.71 5.38
C ILE A 118 2.52 21.78 3.93
N LEU A 119 2.46 23.01 3.40
CA LEU A 119 1.80 23.38 2.17
C LEU A 119 2.83 23.85 1.17
N THR A 120 2.73 23.33 -0.05
CA THR A 120 3.31 24.00 -1.22
C THR A 120 2.15 24.57 -2.03
N LEU A 121 2.14 25.89 -2.19
CA LEU A 121 1.11 26.56 -2.99
C LEU A 121 1.45 26.43 -4.47
N HIS A 122 0.52 25.93 -5.24
CA HIS A 122 0.54 26.01 -6.70
C HIS A 122 -0.53 27.01 -7.17
N PRO A 123 -0.45 27.53 -8.41
CA PRO A 123 -1.38 28.54 -8.91
C PRO A 123 -2.87 28.14 -8.84
N HIS A 124 -3.17 26.83 -8.88
CA HIS A 124 -4.54 26.30 -8.94
C HIS A 124 -4.87 25.27 -7.85
N TRP A 125 -3.88 24.86 -7.06
CA TRP A 125 -4.08 23.81 -6.05
C TRP A 125 -3.06 23.93 -4.91
N ILE A 126 -3.35 23.26 -3.80
CA ILE A 126 -2.55 23.23 -2.59
C ILE A 126 -2.02 21.81 -2.41
N ALA A 127 -0.70 21.68 -2.41
CA ALA A 127 -0.03 20.42 -2.15
C ALA A 127 0.20 20.23 -0.65
N LEU A 128 -0.35 19.17 -0.08
CA LEU A 128 -0.06 18.71 1.27
C LEU A 128 1.08 17.69 1.21
N ASP A 129 2.26 18.05 1.73
CA ASP A 129 3.33 17.06 1.89
C ASP A 129 2.92 16.02 2.93
N VAL A 130 2.80 14.76 2.50
CA VAL A 130 2.31 13.65 3.34
C VAL A 130 3.19 13.46 4.58
N THR A 131 4.50 13.64 4.47
CA THR A 131 5.42 13.48 5.62
C THR A 131 5.09 14.48 6.72
N THR A 132 4.95 15.74 6.33
CA THR A 132 4.69 16.83 7.26
C THR A 132 3.26 16.76 7.78
N PHE A 133 2.29 16.43 6.92
CA PHE A 133 0.89 16.21 7.28
C PHE A 133 0.73 15.14 8.38
N LEU A 134 1.26 13.93 8.14
CA LEU A 134 1.20 12.83 9.11
C LEU A 134 1.91 13.22 10.41
N LYS A 135 3.11 13.82 10.33
CA LYS A 135 3.86 14.26 11.50
C LYS A 135 3.08 15.29 12.33
N CYS A 136 2.43 16.26 11.68
CA CYS A 136 1.68 17.29 12.38
C CYS A 136 0.46 16.73 13.11
N ILE A 137 -0.23 15.74 12.55
CA ILE A 137 -1.36 15.07 13.24
C ILE A 137 -0.84 14.21 14.40
N ILE A 138 0.17 13.38 14.14
CA ILE A 138 0.75 12.47 15.14
C ILE A 138 1.37 13.23 16.33
N CYS A 139 2.02 14.38 16.09
CA CYS A 139 2.60 15.21 17.13
C CYS A 139 1.62 16.19 17.79
N ASN A 140 0.33 16.10 17.49
CA ASN A 140 -0.71 16.99 18.01
C ASN A 140 -0.39 18.47 17.79
N ILE A 141 -0.08 18.80 16.54
CA ILE A 141 0.02 20.17 16.05
C ILE A 141 -1.27 20.54 15.30
N LEU A 142 -1.82 19.56 14.58
CA LEU A 142 -3.06 19.66 13.81
C LEU A 142 -3.99 18.51 14.16
N GLU A 143 -5.28 18.74 14.07
CA GLU A 143 -6.32 17.72 14.12
C GLU A 143 -7.23 17.82 12.89
N LEU A 144 -7.70 16.67 12.43
CA LEU A 144 -8.74 16.60 11.41
C LEU A 144 -10.06 17.02 12.04
N ARG A 145 -10.75 17.98 11.41
CA ARG A 145 -12.05 18.46 11.91
C ARG A 145 -13.15 17.42 11.78
N ASP A 146 -13.15 16.72 10.65
CA ASP A 146 -14.05 15.61 10.36
C ASP A 146 -13.25 14.54 9.61
N PRO A 147 -13.24 13.28 10.09
CA PRO A 147 -12.69 12.13 9.37
C PRO A 147 -13.19 11.98 7.93
N SER A 148 -14.43 12.38 7.63
CA SER A 148 -15.03 12.29 6.29
C SER A 148 -14.28 13.13 5.25
N HIS A 149 -13.60 14.20 5.66
CA HIS A 149 -12.81 15.04 4.76
C HIS A 149 -11.66 14.30 4.08
N LEU A 150 -11.18 13.19 4.66
CA LEU A 150 -10.17 12.35 4.01
C LEU A 150 -10.72 11.71 2.72
N GLN A 151 -12.00 11.35 2.69
CA GLN A 151 -12.66 10.83 1.48
C GLN A 151 -12.60 11.86 0.35
N LEU A 152 -12.94 13.12 0.65
CA LEU A 152 -12.88 14.22 -0.31
C LEU A 152 -11.44 14.50 -0.75
N LEU A 153 -10.48 14.40 0.17
CA LEU A 153 -9.06 14.59 -0.11
C LEU A 153 -8.54 13.53 -1.09
N PHE A 154 -8.87 12.26 -0.89
CA PHE A 154 -8.44 11.16 -1.77
C PHE A 154 -9.07 11.25 -3.16
N GLN A 155 -10.28 11.80 -3.27
CA GLN A 155 -10.94 12.07 -4.55
C GLN A 155 -10.44 13.36 -5.24
N ASN A 156 -9.52 14.12 -4.63
CA ASN A 156 -9.13 15.46 -5.06
C ASN A 156 -10.32 16.44 -5.17
N ARG A 157 -11.34 16.24 -4.33
CA ARG A 157 -12.57 17.05 -4.23
C ARG A 157 -12.60 17.92 -2.98
N LEU A 158 -11.53 17.95 -2.20
CA LEU A 158 -11.39 18.86 -1.07
C LEU A 158 -10.94 20.23 -1.57
N TYR A 159 -11.67 21.29 -1.23
CA TYR A 159 -11.37 22.66 -1.65
C TYR A 159 -11.16 23.59 -0.45
N ALA A 160 -10.16 24.46 -0.56
CA ALA A 160 -9.90 25.55 0.37
C ALA A 160 -10.14 26.89 -0.34
N GLY A 161 -11.39 27.33 -0.34
CA GLY A 161 -11.83 28.42 -1.22
C GLY A 161 -11.90 27.96 -2.67
N LYS A 162 -11.10 28.55 -3.57
CA LYS A 162 -11.06 28.19 -5.01
C LYS A 162 -9.96 27.19 -5.38
N LEU A 163 -9.13 26.79 -4.41
CA LEU A 163 -7.99 25.92 -4.66
C LEU A 163 -8.33 24.49 -4.22
N SER A 164 -8.08 23.51 -5.10
CA SER A 164 -8.19 22.10 -4.71
C SER A 164 -7.00 21.72 -3.81
N VAL A 165 -7.23 20.77 -2.91
CA VAL A 165 -6.21 20.26 -1.99
C VAL A 165 -5.89 18.83 -2.39
N SER A 166 -4.60 18.53 -2.55
CA SER A 166 -4.12 17.20 -2.96
C SER A 166 -2.92 16.76 -2.13
N LEU A 167 -2.79 15.45 -1.94
CA LEU A 167 -1.64 14.85 -1.28
C LEU A 167 -0.44 14.79 -2.21
N LEU A 168 0.72 15.18 -1.71
CA LEU A 168 1.99 15.11 -2.42
C LEU A 168 2.91 14.09 -1.75
N PHE A 169 3.26 13.05 -2.50
CA PHE A 169 4.22 12.04 -2.07
C PHE A 169 5.62 12.35 -2.61
N GLY A 170 6.53 12.69 -1.70
CA GLY A 170 7.95 12.83 -2.02
C GLY A 170 8.60 11.48 -2.41
N ILE A 171 9.73 11.55 -3.12
CA ILE A 171 10.48 10.36 -3.60
C ILE A 171 10.84 9.37 -2.47
N ARG A 172 11.05 9.87 -1.24
CA ARG A 172 11.35 9.04 -0.07
C ARG A 172 10.20 8.08 0.26
N TRP A 173 8.95 8.51 0.11
CA TRP A 173 7.78 7.63 0.33
C TRP A 173 7.68 6.55 -0.75
N ARG A 174 7.93 6.91 -2.01
CA ARG A 174 7.95 5.94 -3.12
C ARG A 174 9.00 4.86 -2.87
N ILE A 175 10.23 5.25 -2.54
CA ILE A 175 11.32 4.30 -2.22
C ILE A 175 10.94 3.45 -1.02
N ARG A 176 10.41 4.05 0.06
CA ARG A 176 10.06 3.34 1.29
C ARG A 176 8.94 2.31 1.07
N ILE A 177 7.86 2.71 0.39
CA ILE A 177 6.73 1.82 0.09
C ILE A 177 7.17 0.74 -0.90
N PHE A 178 7.94 1.08 -1.93
CA PHE A 178 8.50 0.10 -2.84
C PHE A 178 9.35 -0.93 -2.11
N HIS A 179 10.29 -0.48 -1.28
CA HIS A 179 11.13 -1.36 -0.48
C HIS A 179 10.29 -2.23 0.47
N TRP A 180 9.28 -1.66 1.14
CA TRP A 180 8.39 -2.42 2.02
C TRP A 180 7.60 -3.49 1.25
N CYS A 181 7.06 -3.18 0.06
CA CYS A 181 6.40 -4.16 -0.80
C CYS A 181 7.36 -5.28 -1.21
N MET A 182 8.59 -4.94 -1.62
CA MET A 182 9.60 -5.92 -2.00
C MET A 182 10.02 -6.81 -0.83
N MET A 183 10.24 -6.23 0.35
CA MET A 183 10.55 -7.00 1.56
C MET A 183 9.38 -7.89 1.98
N SER A 184 8.15 -7.41 1.87
CA SER A 184 6.95 -8.22 2.17
C SER A 184 6.79 -9.42 1.22
N TYR A 185 7.38 -9.34 0.01
CA TYR A 185 7.44 -10.44 -0.93
C TYR A 185 8.65 -11.37 -0.68
N ALA A 186 9.79 -10.78 -0.31
CA ALA A 186 11.06 -11.49 -0.12
C ALA A 186 11.22 -12.13 1.27
N ASP A 187 10.45 -11.71 2.29
CA ASP A 187 10.43 -12.28 3.64
C ASP A 187 9.76 -13.66 3.67
N MET A 188 10.19 -14.53 2.76
CA MET A 188 9.82 -15.94 2.59
C MET A 188 10.35 -16.85 3.70
N ARG A 189 11.01 -16.33 4.76
CA ARG A 189 11.88 -17.20 5.58
C ARG A 189 11.67 -17.22 7.09
N GLN A 190 10.98 -16.30 7.77
CA GLN A 190 11.05 -16.32 9.24
C GLN A 190 9.81 -15.93 10.04
N ARG A 191 8.64 -15.75 9.43
CA ARG A 191 7.39 -15.74 10.21
C ARG A 191 6.64 -17.02 9.95
N SER A 192 7.01 -18.07 10.69
CA SER A 192 6.12 -19.20 10.93
C SER A 192 4.77 -18.62 11.28
N ILE A 193 3.80 -18.76 10.37
CA ILE A 193 2.41 -18.51 10.65
C ILE A 193 2.04 -19.54 11.71
N VAL A 194 2.13 -19.12 12.96
CA VAL A 194 1.30 -19.72 13.99
C VAL A 194 -0.11 -19.38 13.53
N LEU A 195 -0.78 -20.36 12.88
CA LEU A 195 -2.23 -20.30 12.74
C LEU A 195 -2.78 -19.92 14.12
N PRO A 196 -3.63 -18.90 14.22
CA PRO A 196 -4.17 -18.46 15.51
C PRO A 196 -5.18 -19.49 16.01
N SER A 197 -4.68 -20.63 16.49
CA SER A 197 -5.44 -21.64 17.23
C SER A 197 -5.05 -21.67 18.71
N GLU A 198 -3.95 -21.02 19.13
CA GLU A 198 -3.44 -21.14 20.51
C GLU A 198 -3.04 -19.80 21.19
N LEU A 199 -3.45 -18.64 20.65
CA LEU A 199 -3.34 -17.36 21.38
C LEU A 199 -4.67 -17.00 22.06
N TYR A 200 -5.21 -17.94 22.83
CA TYR A 200 -6.17 -17.66 23.91
C TYR A 200 -5.45 -17.85 25.25
N ALA A 201 -4.38 -17.07 25.47
CA ALA A 201 -3.95 -16.76 26.82
C ALA A 201 -4.89 -15.65 27.33
N PRO A 202 -5.56 -15.81 28.51
CA PRO A 202 -6.64 -14.93 28.92
C PRO A 202 -6.28 -13.45 29.17
N ASP A 203 -5.00 -13.08 29.15
CA ASP A 203 -4.54 -11.85 29.80
C ASP A 203 -3.79 -10.83 28.91
N THR A 204 -3.69 -11.00 27.58
CA THR A 204 -2.82 -10.11 26.77
C THR A 204 -3.30 -9.54 25.43
N LEU A 205 -4.53 -9.75 24.95
CA LEU A 205 -4.91 -9.28 23.60
C LEU A 205 -6.35 -8.79 23.40
N HIS A 206 -6.86 -7.80 24.14
CA HIS A 206 -8.11 -7.13 23.74
C HIS A 206 -8.18 -5.66 24.16
N LEU A 207 -7.85 -4.75 23.24
CA LEU A 207 -8.44 -3.39 23.30
C LEU A 207 -9.15 -2.99 22.02
N LEU A 208 -8.82 -3.58 20.87
CA LEU A 208 -9.71 -3.62 19.71
C LEU A 208 -9.46 -4.97 19.02
N PRO A 209 -10.47 -5.85 18.89
CA PRO A 209 -10.29 -7.05 18.08
C PRO A 209 -9.89 -6.62 16.66
N PRO A 210 -9.06 -7.40 15.94
CA PRO A 210 -9.00 -7.25 14.49
C PRO A 210 -10.45 -7.30 13.97
N ILE A 211 -10.77 -6.61 12.86
CA ILE A 211 -12.12 -6.59 12.24
C ILE A 211 -12.46 -7.94 11.62
N ILE A 212 -12.07 -9.02 12.29
CA ILE A 212 -12.34 -10.37 11.90
C ILE A 212 -13.48 -10.79 12.83
N SER A 213 -14.60 -11.14 12.22
CA SER A 213 -15.65 -11.91 12.88
C SER A 213 -15.03 -12.97 13.81
N PRO A 214 -15.61 -13.22 14.99
CA PRO A 214 -15.16 -14.31 15.86
C PRO A 214 -14.99 -15.57 15.00
N SER A 215 -13.79 -16.15 15.05
CA SER A 215 -13.30 -17.21 14.17
C SER A 215 -14.29 -18.37 14.07
N LEU A 216 -15.22 -18.28 13.11
CA LEU A 216 -15.93 -19.44 12.60
C LEU A 216 -14.86 -20.32 11.95
N ARG A 217 -14.88 -21.63 12.25
CA ARG A 217 -13.91 -22.62 11.72
C ARG A 217 -13.71 -22.60 10.20
N ASN A 218 -14.59 -21.92 9.48
CA ASN A 218 -14.62 -21.86 8.02
C ASN A 218 -14.48 -20.43 7.47
N THR A 219 -13.89 -19.49 8.21
CA THR A 219 -13.62 -18.13 7.71
C THR A 219 -12.11 -17.89 7.57
N LEU A 220 -11.67 -17.45 6.39
CA LEU A 220 -10.27 -17.11 6.11
C LEU A 220 -10.16 -15.63 5.74
N CYS A 221 -9.39 -14.85 6.51
CA CYS A 221 -9.10 -13.45 6.19
C CYS A 221 -7.70 -13.30 5.58
N LEU A 222 -7.60 -12.76 4.35
CA LEU A 222 -6.32 -12.67 3.64
C LEU A 222 -5.46 -11.45 4.02
N ASP A 223 -6.03 -10.44 4.69
CA ASP A 223 -5.34 -9.16 5.00
C ASP A 223 -4.14 -9.29 5.96
N PHE A 224 -4.10 -10.40 6.68
CA PHE A 224 -3.08 -10.71 7.68
C PHE A 224 -2.06 -11.73 7.16
N ILE A 225 -2.25 -12.22 5.93
CA ILE A 225 -1.40 -13.24 5.32
C ILE A 225 -0.34 -12.56 4.46
N PRO A 226 0.95 -12.91 4.57
CA PRO A 226 1.98 -12.37 3.69
C PRO A 226 1.63 -12.63 2.22
N GLN A 227 1.80 -11.63 1.35
CA GLN A 227 1.39 -11.74 -0.05
C GLN A 227 1.98 -12.95 -0.78
N SER A 228 3.20 -13.36 -0.43
CA SER A 228 3.89 -14.54 -0.97
C SER A 228 3.21 -15.87 -0.61
N GLU A 229 2.46 -15.91 0.49
CA GLU A 229 1.83 -17.12 1.04
C GLU A 229 0.31 -17.16 0.84
N VAL A 230 -0.30 -16.08 0.34
CA VAL A 230 -1.75 -16.00 0.12
C VAL A 230 -2.25 -17.17 -0.71
N GLU A 231 -1.57 -17.50 -1.83
CA GLU A 231 -2.02 -18.58 -2.71
C GLU A 231 -1.88 -19.96 -2.06
N SER A 232 -0.77 -20.23 -1.37
CA SER A 232 -0.54 -21.53 -0.73
C SER A 232 -1.52 -21.75 0.42
N ILE A 233 -1.77 -20.73 1.25
CA ILE A 233 -2.71 -20.81 2.37
C ILE A 233 -4.14 -20.90 1.88
N LEU A 234 -4.50 -20.13 0.85
CA LEU A 234 -5.82 -20.22 0.23
C LEU A 234 -6.07 -21.63 -0.29
N ARG A 235 -5.15 -22.21 -1.07
CA ARG A 235 -5.28 -23.59 -1.58
C ARG A 235 -5.34 -24.61 -0.43
N ASN A 236 -4.51 -24.48 0.60
CA ASN A 236 -4.52 -25.37 1.76
C ASN A 236 -5.84 -25.31 2.53
N PHE A 237 -6.39 -24.11 2.72
CA PHE A 237 -7.70 -23.89 3.33
C PHE A 237 -8.81 -24.56 2.51
N LEU A 238 -8.81 -24.36 1.19
CA LEU A 238 -9.78 -25.01 0.29
C LEU A 238 -9.65 -26.55 0.32
N HIS A 239 -8.44 -27.09 0.37
CA HIS A 239 -8.20 -28.52 0.51
C HIS A 239 -8.72 -29.08 1.84
N SER A 240 -8.52 -28.37 2.95
CA SER A 240 -8.85 -28.88 4.30
C SER A 240 -10.35 -28.88 4.63
N LEU A 241 -11.17 -28.13 3.88
CA LEU A 241 -12.62 -28.08 4.11
C LEU A 241 -13.28 -29.46 3.87
N PRO A 242 -14.17 -29.93 4.77
CA PRO A 242 -14.97 -31.13 4.54
C PRO A 242 -16.04 -30.92 3.46
N LEU A 243 -16.48 -32.00 2.81
CA LEU A 243 -17.58 -31.97 1.82
C LEU A 243 -18.89 -31.45 2.45
N GLY A 244 -19.62 -30.63 1.71
CA GLY A 244 -20.89 -30.02 2.15
C GLY A 244 -20.71 -28.79 3.05
N THR A 245 -19.47 -28.44 3.43
CA THR A 245 -19.18 -27.34 4.33
C THR A 245 -19.29 -26.00 3.61
N GLN A 246 -19.97 -25.04 4.23
CA GLN A 246 -19.97 -23.64 3.81
C GLN A 246 -18.82 -22.90 4.49
N ALA A 247 -18.10 -22.12 3.70
CA ALA A 247 -16.95 -21.34 4.13
C ALA A 247 -16.98 -19.93 3.53
N THR A 248 -16.22 -19.04 4.14
CA THR A 248 -16.15 -17.62 3.82
C THR A 248 -14.69 -17.21 3.66
N ILE A 249 -14.38 -16.47 2.60
CA ILE A 249 -13.09 -15.79 2.44
C ILE A 249 -13.34 -14.29 2.44
N GLU A 250 -12.65 -13.59 3.34
CA GLU A 250 -12.73 -12.14 3.46
C GLU A 250 -11.39 -11.51 3.13
N PHE A 251 -11.38 -10.45 2.34
CA PHE A 251 -10.14 -9.76 2.01
C PHE A 251 -10.40 -8.35 1.52
N THR A 252 -9.40 -7.52 1.71
CA THR A 252 -9.30 -6.19 1.14
C THR A 252 -8.52 -6.29 -0.16
N ALA A 253 -8.96 -5.58 -1.18
CA ALA A 253 -8.27 -5.49 -2.46
C ALA A 253 -8.28 -4.06 -2.97
N ARG A 254 -7.13 -3.59 -3.42
CA ARG A 254 -7.01 -2.32 -4.15
C ARG A 254 -7.81 -2.35 -5.44
N ASP A 255 -8.44 -1.23 -5.79
CA ASP A 255 -9.09 -1.06 -7.09
C ASP A 255 -8.11 -1.36 -8.25
N PRO A 256 -8.49 -2.20 -9.23
CA PRO A 256 -7.58 -2.66 -10.27
C PRO A 256 -7.08 -1.54 -11.19
N HIS A 257 -7.81 -0.43 -11.32
CA HIS A 257 -7.44 0.69 -12.18
C HIS A 257 -6.32 1.55 -11.59
N ILE A 258 -6.01 1.42 -10.30
CA ILE A 258 -4.92 2.17 -9.67
C ILE A 258 -3.57 1.64 -10.19
N PRO A 259 -2.70 2.46 -10.80
CA PRO A 259 -1.40 1.98 -11.26
C PRO A 259 -0.45 1.75 -10.08
N PHE A 260 0.43 0.75 -10.19
CA PHE A 260 1.48 0.52 -9.19
C PHE A 260 2.36 1.77 -9.03
N MET A 261 2.67 2.14 -7.78
CA MET A 261 3.46 3.33 -7.43
C MET A 261 2.88 4.69 -7.86
N SER A 262 1.62 4.75 -8.29
CA SER A 262 0.87 6.01 -8.42
C SER A 262 0.60 6.66 -7.05
N ASP A 263 0.21 7.93 -7.02
CA ASP A 263 -0.13 8.60 -5.75
C ASP A 263 -1.30 7.94 -5.03
N SER A 264 -2.30 7.45 -5.77
CA SER A 264 -3.41 6.66 -5.20
C SER A 264 -2.91 5.33 -4.63
N PHE A 265 -1.95 4.66 -5.28
CA PHE A 265 -1.33 3.45 -4.72
C PHE A 265 -0.61 3.74 -3.40
N LEU A 266 0.17 4.82 -3.33
CA LEU A 266 0.88 5.21 -2.11
C LEU A 266 -0.11 5.56 -1.00
N THR A 267 -1.20 6.25 -1.35
CA THR A 267 -2.30 6.58 -0.42
C THR A 267 -2.93 5.30 0.14
N CYS A 268 -3.13 4.27 -0.68
CA CYS A 268 -3.64 2.97 -0.25
C CYS A 268 -2.66 2.20 0.64
N ALA A 269 -1.35 2.37 0.44
CA ALA A 269 -0.33 1.60 1.16
C ALA A 269 -0.09 2.08 2.59
N LEU A 270 -0.44 3.33 2.93
CA LEU A 270 -0.10 3.92 4.22
C LEU A 270 -0.67 3.16 5.45
N PRO A 271 -1.97 2.79 5.48
CA PRO A 271 -2.53 2.10 6.65
C PRO A 271 -1.86 0.75 6.96
N PHE A 272 -1.41 0.05 5.92
CA PHE A 272 -0.82 -1.28 6.04
C PHE A 272 0.69 -1.25 6.35
N MET A 273 1.39 -0.19 5.92
CA MET A 273 2.83 -0.07 6.17
C MET A 273 3.13 0.47 7.58
N LEU A 274 2.23 1.26 8.16
CA LEU A 274 2.44 1.91 9.46
C LEU A 274 2.12 0.97 10.63
N ARG A 275 2.94 1.06 11.69
CA ARG A 275 3.43 -0.09 12.46
C ARG A 275 2.43 -0.76 13.41
N TYR A 276 1.27 -0.17 13.63
CA TYR A 276 0.43 -0.59 14.74
C TYR A 276 -0.42 -1.83 14.43
N GLN A 277 -0.84 -2.02 13.18
CA GLN A 277 -1.52 -3.24 12.77
C GLN A 277 -0.51 -4.18 12.12
N GLN A 278 -0.41 -5.43 12.58
CA GLN A 278 0.39 -6.48 11.95
C GLN A 278 -0.20 -6.94 10.60
N ARG A 279 -0.70 -5.99 9.79
CA ARG A 279 -1.26 -6.26 8.47
C ARG A 279 -0.15 -6.31 7.44
N THR A 280 -0.39 -7.09 6.40
CA THR A 280 0.60 -7.36 5.37
C THR A 280 0.36 -6.46 4.16
N SER A 281 1.18 -6.62 3.12
CA SER A 281 0.95 -5.95 1.84
C SER A 281 -0.13 -6.62 0.98
N ALA A 282 -0.72 -7.74 1.44
CA ALA A 282 -1.70 -8.50 0.65
C ALA A 282 -2.86 -7.65 0.12
N PRO A 283 -3.44 -6.71 0.89
CA PRO A 283 -4.52 -5.85 0.38
C PRO A 283 -4.21 -5.07 -0.90
N LEU A 284 -2.92 -4.83 -1.19
CA LEU A 284 -2.49 -4.06 -2.36
C LEU A 284 -2.33 -4.91 -3.64
N PHE A 285 -2.30 -6.24 -3.49
CA PHE A 285 -1.91 -7.19 -4.54
C PHE A 285 -2.90 -8.35 -4.75
N VAL A 286 -3.70 -8.70 -3.73
CA VAL A 286 -4.81 -9.64 -3.87
C VAL A 286 -5.86 -9.06 -4.83
N SER A 287 -6.46 -9.93 -5.64
CA SER A 287 -7.55 -9.55 -6.54
C SER A 287 -8.71 -10.53 -6.41
N LEU A 288 -9.93 -10.00 -6.54
CA LEU A 288 -11.16 -10.79 -6.49
C LEU A 288 -11.16 -11.90 -7.54
N THR A 289 -10.77 -11.58 -8.77
CA THR A 289 -10.71 -12.53 -9.89
C THR A 289 -9.88 -13.76 -9.51
N ARG A 290 -8.68 -13.57 -8.94
CA ARG A 290 -7.82 -14.71 -8.57
C ARG A 290 -8.39 -15.57 -7.47
N VAL A 291 -9.04 -14.96 -6.48
CA VAL A 291 -9.69 -15.71 -5.41
C VAL A 291 -10.82 -16.55 -5.98
N ILE A 292 -11.67 -15.97 -6.85
CA ILE A 292 -12.76 -16.67 -7.54
C ILE A 292 -12.23 -17.80 -8.42
N ASP A 293 -11.20 -17.55 -9.22
CA ASP A 293 -10.59 -18.56 -10.10
C ASP A 293 -10.08 -19.73 -9.26
N THR A 294 -9.36 -19.45 -8.17
CA THR A 294 -8.84 -20.49 -7.27
C THR A 294 -9.96 -21.31 -6.64
N ILE A 295 -11.07 -20.69 -6.22
CA ILE A 295 -12.23 -21.42 -5.67
C ILE A 295 -12.88 -22.31 -6.75
N THR A 296 -12.98 -21.79 -7.97
CA THR A 296 -13.58 -22.48 -9.12
C THR A 296 -12.73 -23.66 -9.58
N ASP A 297 -11.40 -23.54 -9.56
CA ASP A 297 -10.45 -24.63 -9.85
C ASP A 297 -10.65 -25.83 -8.92
N PHE A 298 -11.05 -25.57 -7.67
CA PHE A 298 -11.39 -26.60 -6.69
C PHE A 298 -12.80 -27.16 -6.82
N LYS A 299 -13.53 -26.76 -7.87
CA LYS A 299 -14.92 -27.17 -8.17
C LYS A 299 -15.91 -26.84 -7.05
N MET A 300 -15.62 -25.81 -6.26
CA MET A 300 -16.51 -25.37 -5.18
C MET A 300 -17.62 -24.48 -5.74
N LYS A 301 -18.81 -24.57 -5.13
CA LYS A 301 -19.95 -23.74 -5.50
C LYS A 301 -19.87 -22.40 -4.79
N ILE A 302 -19.68 -21.32 -5.54
CA ILE A 302 -19.81 -19.96 -5.02
C ILE A 302 -21.28 -19.68 -4.72
N LEU A 303 -21.58 -19.24 -3.50
CA LEU A 303 -22.92 -18.91 -3.03
C LEU A 303 -23.18 -17.40 -3.14
N SER A 304 -22.20 -16.57 -2.74
CA SER A 304 -22.28 -15.11 -2.87
C SER A 304 -20.90 -14.47 -2.98
N VAL A 305 -20.87 -13.32 -3.63
CA VAL A 305 -19.72 -12.42 -3.70
C VAL A 305 -20.25 -11.03 -3.38
N THR A 306 -19.90 -10.49 -2.22
CA THR A 306 -20.39 -9.19 -1.74
C THR A 306 -19.22 -8.22 -1.57
N ASN A 307 -19.44 -6.99 -2.01
CA ASN A 307 -18.58 -5.87 -1.66
C ASN A 307 -19.18 -5.22 -0.41
N GLU A 308 -18.43 -5.19 0.68
CA GLU A 308 -18.85 -4.68 1.99
C GLU A 308 -18.05 -3.43 2.38
N SER A 309 -17.56 -2.67 1.39
CA SER A 309 -16.68 -1.53 1.65
C SER A 309 -17.36 -0.41 2.42
N ASP A 310 -18.64 -0.15 2.16
CA ASP A 310 -19.39 0.92 2.83
C ASP A 310 -19.65 0.55 4.29
N GLU A 311 -20.11 -0.67 4.56
CA GLU A 311 -20.31 -1.19 5.91
C GLU A 311 -18.98 -1.20 6.69
N TYR A 312 -17.91 -1.67 6.07
CA TYR A 312 -16.58 -1.70 6.67
C TYR A 312 -16.04 -0.30 6.99
N ALA A 313 -16.25 0.67 6.09
CA ALA A 313 -15.88 2.06 6.34
C ALA A 313 -16.64 2.65 7.54
N GLN A 314 -17.95 2.37 7.66
CA GLN A 314 -18.75 2.82 8.81
C GLN A 314 -18.31 2.16 10.11
N GLU A 315 -17.91 0.88 10.08
CA GLU A 315 -17.34 0.21 11.24
C GLU A 315 -16.03 0.87 11.69
N LEU A 316 -15.13 1.17 10.75
CA LEU A 316 -13.88 1.87 11.03
C LEU A 316 -14.11 3.28 11.63
N TYR A 317 -15.08 4.04 11.11
CA TYR A 317 -15.45 5.34 11.68
C TYR A 317 -16.03 5.21 13.09
N THR A 318 -16.87 4.21 13.32
CA THR A 318 -17.43 3.93 14.66
C THR A 318 -16.32 3.57 15.63
N ARG A 319 -15.36 2.75 15.20
CA ARG A 319 -14.21 2.36 16.00
C ARG A 319 -13.31 3.54 16.38
N GLU A 320 -13.09 4.48 15.46
CA GLU A 320 -12.35 5.70 15.80
C GLU A 320 -13.09 6.56 16.82
N ARG A 321 -14.41 6.66 16.69
CA ARG A 321 -15.26 7.35 17.66
C ARG A 321 -15.20 6.68 19.04
N ASP A 322 -15.20 5.36 19.10
CA ASP A 322 -15.08 4.62 20.36
C ASP A 322 -13.72 4.86 21.02
N MET A 323 -12.63 4.92 20.23
CA MET A 323 -11.30 5.30 20.72
C MET A 323 -11.21 6.73 21.29
N LEU A 324 -12.14 7.61 20.90
CA LEU A 324 -12.24 8.97 21.42
C LEU A 324 -13.11 9.06 22.68
N ILE A 325 -14.27 8.39 22.68
CA ILE A 325 -15.30 8.49 23.72
C ILE A 325 -14.97 7.61 24.92
N ASP A 326 -14.52 6.37 24.69
CA ASP A 326 -14.16 5.46 25.78
C ASP A 326 -12.83 5.86 26.41
N ARG A 327 -12.93 6.58 27.53
CA ARG A 327 -11.79 7.03 28.32
C ARG A 327 -10.95 5.86 28.84
N ALA A 328 -11.57 4.75 29.23
CA ALA A 328 -10.86 3.62 29.81
C ALA A 328 -10.02 2.90 28.74
N LEU A 329 -10.62 2.63 27.57
CA LEU A 329 -9.91 2.09 26.41
C LEU A 329 -8.75 2.99 26.00
N ARG A 330 -9.00 4.29 25.86
CA ARG A 330 -7.96 5.28 25.52
C ARG A 330 -6.83 5.30 26.53
N THR A 331 -7.13 5.37 27.83
CA THR A 331 -6.11 5.43 28.88
C THR A 331 -5.27 4.15 28.89
N ARG A 332 -5.89 2.97 28.80
CA ARG A 332 -5.15 1.69 28.75
C ARG A 332 -4.25 1.60 27.53
N PHE A 333 -4.76 1.96 26.35
CA PHE A 333 -3.98 1.94 25.11
C PHE A 333 -2.77 2.89 25.20
N ILE A 334 -2.98 4.13 25.66
CA ILE A 334 -1.90 5.12 25.79
C ILE A 334 -0.86 4.66 26.82
N GLN A 335 -1.27 4.02 27.92
CA GLN A 335 -0.34 3.46 28.90
C GLN A 335 0.53 2.35 28.32
N GLN A 336 -0.03 1.50 27.44
CA GLN A 336 0.68 0.37 26.84
C GLN A 336 1.57 0.77 25.66
N HIS A 337 1.12 1.69 24.81
CA HIS A 337 1.77 1.97 23.52
C HIS A 337 2.25 3.43 23.35
N GLY A 338 1.86 4.31 24.26
CA GLY A 338 2.16 5.73 24.18
C GLY A 338 1.15 6.53 23.35
N GLU A 339 1.09 7.83 23.62
CA GLU A 339 0.12 8.74 23.01
C GLU A 339 0.35 8.94 21.50
N THR A 340 1.61 8.96 21.07
CA THR A 340 2.00 9.09 19.65
C THR A 340 1.44 7.93 18.82
N VAL A 341 1.57 6.70 19.33
CA VAL A 341 1.07 5.49 18.66
C VAL A 341 -0.46 5.47 18.65
N TRP A 342 -1.11 5.91 19.73
CA TRP A 342 -2.56 6.09 19.75
C TRP A 342 -3.06 7.05 18.67
N ARG A 343 -2.39 8.20 18.47
CA ARG A 343 -2.74 9.17 17.41
C ARG A 343 -2.49 8.61 16.01
N GLU A 344 -1.36 7.96 15.79
CA GLU A 344 -1.05 7.30 14.52
C GLU A 344 -2.11 6.25 14.20
N HIS A 345 -2.47 5.41 15.17
CA HIS A 345 -3.47 4.37 14.99
C HIS A 345 -4.84 4.94 14.63
N ARG A 346 -5.31 5.95 15.39
CA ARG A 346 -6.56 6.65 15.09
C ARG A 346 -6.58 7.21 13.68
N LEU A 347 -5.50 7.88 13.27
CA LEU A 347 -5.38 8.43 11.94
C LEU A 347 -5.43 7.34 10.86
N MET A 348 -4.73 6.22 11.06
CA MET A 348 -4.72 5.13 10.08
C MET A 348 -6.10 4.45 9.93
N VAL A 349 -6.86 4.33 11.03
CA VAL A 349 -8.23 3.79 10.99
C VAL A 349 -9.15 4.65 10.12
N VAL A 350 -9.14 5.98 10.31
CA VAL A 350 -9.97 6.88 9.48
C VAL A 350 -9.44 7.05 8.07
N TRP A 351 -8.13 6.91 7.88
CA TRP A 351 -7.50 6.89 6.56
C TRP A 351 -7.99 5.68 5.77
N GLU A 352 -7.96 4.50 6.37
CA GLU A 352 -8.49 3.28 5.76
C GLU A 352 -9.99 3.38 5.48
N ALA A 353 -10.77 3.91 6.42
CA ALA A 353 -12.21 4.14 6.22
C ALA A 353 -12.46 5.01 4.98
N GLY A 354 -11.70 6.10 4.83
CA GLY A 354 -11.79 6.97 3.66
C GLY A 354 -11.38 6.27 2.35
N LEU A 355 -10.42 5.35 2.38
CA LEU A 355 -10.04 4.57 1.19
C LEU A 355 -11.16 3.62 0.74
N HIS A 356 -11.85 2.99 1.69
CA HIS A 356 -13.02 2.16 1.39
C HIS A 356 -14.20 2.99 0.88
N ALA A 357 -14.53 4.10 1.56
CA ALA A 357 -15.60 5.00 1.15
C ALA A 357 -15.35 5.70 -0.20
N THR A 358 -14.11 5.69 -0.71
CA THR A 358 -13.77 6.21 -2.03
C THR A 358 -13.66 5.14 -3.11
N GLY A 359 -13.80 3.86 -2.75
CA GLY A 359 -13.59 2.73 -3.64
C GLY A 359 -12.14 2.49 -4.04
N LEU A 360 -11.17 3.19 -3.45
CA LEU A 360 -9.74 2.96 -3.72
C LEU A 360 -9.27 1.62 -3.15
N LEU A 361 -9.86 1.24 -2.01
CA LEU A 361 -9.82 -0.11 -1.46
C LEU A 361 -11.22 -0.68 -1.44
N ASN A 362 -11.34 -1.98 -1.70
CA ASN A 362 -12.60 -2.70 -1.68
C ASN A 362 -12.52 -3.85 -0.68
N ARG A 363 -13.50 -3.97 0.22
CA ARG A 363 -13.68 -5.13 1.10
C ARG A 363 -14.58 -6.14 0.40
N TRP A 364 -14.07 -7.35 0.20
CA TRP A 364 -14.79 -8.44 -0.43
C TRP A 364 -15.05 -9.57 0.56
N VAL A 365 -16.25 -10.13 0.49
CA VAL A 365 -16.64 -11.34 1.20
C VAL A 365 -17.16 -12.34 0.17
N VAL A 366 -16.49 -13.49 0.09
CA VAL A 366 -16.85 -14.57 -0.82
C VAL A 366 -17.29 -15.76 -0.01
N VAL A 367 -18.56 -16.13 -0.16
CA VAL A 367 -19.14 -17.30 0.51
C VAL A 367 -19.29 -18.42 -0.51
N PHE A 368 -18.82 -19.60 -0.15
CA PHE A 368 -18.83 -20.76 -1.03
C PHE A 368 -19.08 -22.05 -0.25
N ARG A 369 -19.36 -23.14 -0.98
CA ARG A 369 -19.59 -24.46 -0.44
C ARG A 369 -18.78 -25.49 -1.20
N LYS A 370 -18.14 -26.39 -0.48
CA LYS A 370 -17.40 -27.51 -1.05
C LYS A 370 -18.31 -28.69 -1.38
#